data_AF-A0A446C978-F1
#
_entry.id   AF-A0A446C978-F1
#
_cell.length_a   1.000
_cell.length_b   1.000
_cell.length_c   1.000
_cell.angle_alpha   90.00
_cell.angle_beta   90.00
_cell.angle_gamma   90.00
#
_symmetry.space_group_name_H-M   'P 1'
#
loop_
_entity.id
_entity.type
_entity.pdbx_description
1 polymer ?
#
loop_
_entity_poly.entity_id
_entity_poly.type
_entity_poly.pdbx_seq_one_letter_code
_entity_poly.pdbx_strand_id
1 'polypeptide(L)' 'MNDNGILAEVPGQYVAQAAQTLPPAVTAEDRDYDVVIDAGHAGRVRLFYRKQKARRGKFSHWFWLAHRAERV' A
#
# COMPACT_ATOMS: atom_id res chain seq x y z
N MET A 1 2.09 -7.71 -16.67
CA MET A 1 0.62 -7.84 -16.61
C MET A 1 0.20 -7.15 -15.32
N ASN A 2 -0.50 -6.02 -15.41
CA ASN A 2 -0.81 -5.19 -14.24
C ASN A 2 -1.86 -5.91 -13.37
N ASP A 3 -1.40 -6.61 -12.34
CA ASP A 3 -2.24 -7.21 -11.31
C ASP A 3 -2.61 -6.18 -10.23
N ASN A 4 -2.94 -4.96 -10.67
CA ASN A 4 -3.23 -3.83 -9.77
C ASN A 4 -4.67 -3.88 -9.24
N GLY A 5 -5.50 -4.77 -9.80
CA GLY A 5 -6.94 -4.84 -9.52
C GLY A 5 -7.62 -3.49 -9.69
N ILE A 6 -8.39 -3.06 -8.69
CA ILE A 6 -9.13 -1.80 -8.68
C ILE A 6 -8.35 -0.63 -8.07
N LEU A 7 -7.03 -0.75 -7.89
CA LEU A 7 -6.24 0.27 -7.19
C LEU A 7 -6.35 1.66 -7.84
N ALA A 8 -6.49 1.72 -9.16
CA ALA A 8 -6.67 2.98 -9.90
C ALA A 8 -8.00 3.69 -9.57
N GLU A 9 -8.99 2.97 -9.05
CA GLU A 9 -10.29 3.51 -8.62
C GLU A 9 -10.27 3.97 -7.16
N VAL A 10 -9.26 3.60 -6.37
CA VAL A 10 -9.14 3.97 -4.96
C VAL A 10 -8.49 5.35 -4.84
N PRO A 11 -9.14 6.36 -4.23
CA PRO A 11 -8.53 7.68 -4.09
C PRO A 11 -7.25 7.63 -3.24
N GLY A 12 -6.19 8.30 -3.70
CA GLY A 12 -4.86 8.21 -3.09
C GLY A 12 -4.79 8.60 -1.60
N GLN A 13 -5.70 9.45 -1.12
CA GLN A 13 -5.81 9.79 0.30
C GLN A 13 -6.09 8.56 1.18
N TYR A 14 -6.96 7.65 0.71
CA TYR A 14 -7.33 6.44 1.44
C TYR A 14 -6.17 5.44 1.43
N VAL A 15 -5.44 5.36 0.31
CA VAL A 15 -4.21 4.56 0.19
C VAL A 15 -3.13 5.06 1.16
N ALA A 16 -2.95 6.38 1.25
CA ALA A 16 -1.97 6.98 2.15
C ALA A 16 -2.36 6.79 3.62
N GLN A 17 -3.65 6.91 3.96
CA GLN A 17 -4.15 6.70 5.31
C GLN A 17 -4.02 5.24 5.75
N ALA A 18 -4.38 4.28 4.89
CA ALA A 18 -4.22 2.85 5.18
C ALA A 18 -2.75 2.45 5.38
N ALA A 19 -1.82 3.07 4.66
CA ALA A 19 -0.38 2.81 4.86
C ALA A 19 0.10 3.18 6.28
N GLN A 20 -0.59 4.08 6.99
CA GLN A 20 -0.23 4.48 8.36
C GLN A 20 -0.63 3.43 9.41
N THR A 21 -1.47 2.45 9.07
CA THR A 21 -1.83 1.35 9.98
C THR A 21 -0.84 0.18 9.89
N LEU A 22 0.08 0.22 8.93
CA LEU A 22 1.12 -0.79 8.78
C LEU A 22 2.27 -0.54 9.76
N PRO A 23 3.03 -1.59 10.14
CA PRO A 23 4.25 -1.39 10.91
C PRO A 23 5.24 -0.50 10.15
N PRO A 24 6.20 0.14 10.84
CA PRO A 24 7.25 0.91 10.17
C PRO A 24 7.97 0.06 9.12
N ALA A 25 8.04 0.56 7.88
CA ALA A 25 8.60 -0.20 6.74
C ALA A 25 10.07 -0.63 6.95
N VAL A 26 10.82 0.09 7.78
CA VAL A 26 12.22 -0.22 8.11
C VAL A 26 12.38 -1.49 8.95
N THR A 27 11.39 -1.84 9.79
CA THR A 27 11.43 -3.02 10.67
C THR A 27 10.48 -4.13 10.24
N ALA A 28 9.62 -3.89 9.24
CA ALA A 28 8.68 -4.87 8.76
C ALA A 28 9.37 -6.05 8.04
N GLU A 29 8.73 -7.22 8.11
CA GLU A 29 9.14 -8.42 7.37
C GLU A 29 9.06 -8.18 5.86
N ASP A 30 9.84 -8.92 5.07
CA ASP A 30 9.78 -8.81 3.60
C ASP A 30 8.64 -9.67 3.04
N ARG A 31 7.41 -9.20 3.26
CA ARG A 31 6.18 -9.83 2.77
C ARG A 31 5.15 -8.80 2.34
N ASP A 32 4.11 -9.26 1.68
CA ASP A 32 2.94 -8.43 1.40
C ASP A 32 2.11 -8.27 2.68
N TYR A 33 1.61 -7.06 2.87
CA TYR A 33 0.68 -6.69 3.94
C TYR A 33 -0.61 -6.21 3.32
N ASP A 34 -1.75 -6.65 3.84
CA ASP A 34 -3.05 -6.16 3.41
C ASP A 34 -3.76 -5.35 4.50
N VAL A 35 -4.54 -4.36 4.07
CA VAL A 35 -5.39 -3.55 4.93
C VAL A 35 -6.75 -3.42 4.29
N VAL A 36 -7.81 -3.67 5.06
CA VAL A 36 -9.20 -3.48 4.61
C VAL A 36 -9.71 -2.15 5.13
N ILE A 37 -10.18 -1.28 4.23
CA ILE A 37 -10.72 0.04 4.57
C ILE A 37 -12.03 0.31 3.82
N ASP A 38 -12.76 1.33 4.29
CA ASP A 38 -13.79 2.00 3.51
C ASP A 38 -13.15 3.16 2.73
N ALA A 39 -13.23 3.11 1.40
CA ALA A 39 -12.64 4.09 0.49
C ALA A 39 -13.70 5.01 -0.15
N GLY A 40 -14.79 5.30 0.56
CA GLY A 40 -15.84 6.21 0.10
C GLY A 40 -16.57 5.64 -1.11
N HIS A 41 -16.52 6.34 -2.26
CA HIS A 41 -17.24 5.90 -3.46
C HIS A 41 -16.69 4.59 -4.08
N ALA A 42 -15.44 4.22 -3.77
CA ALA A 42 -14.89 2.92 -4.18
C ALA A 42 -15.42 1.76 -3.29
N GLY A 43 -16.11 2.08 -2.20
CA GLY A 43 -16.65 1.12 -1.24
C GLY A 43 -15.59 0.50 -0.35
N ARG A 44 -15.92 -0.67 0.21
CA ARG A 44 -14.99 -1.43 1.05
C ARG A 44 -13.98 -2.18 0.18
N VAL A 45 -12.70 -1.91 0.41
CA VAL A 45 -11.60 -2.46 -0.39
C VAL A 45 -10.52 -3.08 0.47
N ARG A 46 -9.86 -4.10 -0.05
CA ARG A 46 -8.59 -4.64 0.47
C ARG A 46 -7.45 -4.07 -0.35
N LEU A 47 -6.54 -3.36 0.31
CA LEU A 47 -5.32 -2.81 -0.27
C LEU A 47 -4.14 -3.70 0.09
N PHE A 48 -3.31 -4.05 -0.90
CA PHE A 48 -2.08 -4.79 -0.70
C PHE A 48 -0.89 -3.86 -0.85
N TYR A 49 0.03 -3.96 0.10
CA TYR A 49 1.25 -3.18 0.18
C TYR A 49 2.48 -4.08 0.20
N ARG A 50 3.52 -3.63 -0.49
CA ARG A 50 4.86 -4.21 -0.41
C ARG A 50 5.84 -3.15 0.06
N LYS A 51 6.75 -3.51 0.96
CA LYS A 51 7.82 -2.61 1.36
C LYS A 51 8.78 -2.42 0.20
N GLN A 52 9.21 -1.19 -0.02
CA GLN A 52 10.14 -0.81 -1.08
C GLN A 52 11.33 -0.07 -0.49
N LYS A 53 12.48 -0.18 -1.15
CA LYS A 53 13.70 0.53 -0.78
C LYS A 53 14.09 1.51 -1.88
N ALA A 54 14.06 2.80 -1.56
CA ALA A 54 14.69 3.82 -2.39
C ALA A 54 16.10 4.09 -1.89
N ARG A 55 17.09 4.17 -2.80
CA ARG A 55 18.47 4.53 -2.48
C ARG A 55 18.88 5.79 -3.25
N ARG A 56 19.46 6.77 -2.55
CA ARG A 56 20.07 7.96 -3.15
C ARG A 56 21.46 8.17 -2.54
N GLY A 57 22.49 7.84 -3.30
CA GLY A 57 23.88 7.86 -2.82
C GLY A 57 24.06 6.97 -1.59
N LYS A 58 24.46 7.58 -0.47
CA LYS A 58 24.65 6.91 0.83
C LYS A 58 23.36 6.72 1.64
N PHE A 59 22.26 7.37 1.24
CA PHE A 59 21.01 7.30 1.97
C PHE A 59 20.09 6.21 1.40
N SER A 60 19.38 5.52 2.29
CA SER A 60 18.32 4.58 1.94
C SER A 60 17.06 4.93 2.73
N HIS A 61 15.90 4.85 2.08
CA HIS A 61 14.60 5.04 2.70
C HIS A 61 13.70 3.85 2.39
N TRP A 62 13.03 3.33 3.42
CA TRP A 62 12.03 2.28 3.30
C TRP A 62 10.64 2.89 3.34
N PHE A 63 9.78 2.50 2.41
CA PHE A 63 8.42 3.01 2.32
C PHE A 63 7.47 1.91 1.86
N TRP A 64 6.18 2.11 2.13
CA TRP A 64 5.12 1.24 1.64
C TRP A 64 4.69 1.67 0.24
N LEU A 65 4.60 0.71 -0.67
CA LEU A 65 3.99 0.89 -1.99
C LEU A 65 2.73 0.04 -2.06
N ALA A 66 1.58 0.66 -2.29
CA ALA A 66 0.38 -0.06 -2.67
C ALA A 66 0.53 -0.55 -4.13
N HIS A 67 0.39 -1.85 -4.35
CA HIS A 67 0.56 -2.45 -5.68
C HIS A 67 -0.69 -3.13 -6.21
N ARG A 68 -1.67 -3.47 -5.35
CA ARG A 68 -2.94 -4.09 -5.75
C ARG A 68 -4.08 -3.66 -4.82
N ALA A 69 -5.29 -3.60 -5.36
CA ALA A 69 -6.51 -3.45 -4.57
C ALA A 69 -7.63 -4.35 -5.08
N GLU A 70 -8.49 -4.81 -4.18
CA GLU A 70 -9.63 -5.66 -4.47
C GLU A 70 -10.88 -5.18 -3.74
N ARG A 71 -12.05 -5.45 -4.32
CA ARG A 71 -13.32 -5.32 -3.60
C ARG A 71 -13.43 -6.46 -2.59
N VAL A 72 -13.96 -6.16 -1.41
CA VAL A 72 -14.24 -7.16 -0.36
C VAL A 72 -15.62 -7.75 -0.55
#